data_AF-A0A1M6KRS3-F1
#
_entry.id   AF-A0A1M6KRS3-F1
#
_cell.length_a   1.000
_cell.length_b   1.000
_cell.length_c   1.000
_cell.angle_alpha   90.00
_cell.angle_beta   90.00
_cell.angle_gamma   90.00
#
_symmetry.space_group_name_H-M   'P 1'
#
loop_
_entity.id
_entity.type
_entity.pdbx_description
1 polymer ?
#
loop_
_entity_poly.entity_id
_entity_poly.type
_entity_poly.pdbx_seq_one_letter_code
_entity_poly.pdbx_strand_id
1 'polypeptide(L)'
;MNYKISIDEGKHKYGYIKGKIENYNWYALVHREKIDVGIDPLNLQSGLGRVSRLCIYKEVIDHGGNPYLPTSSIRRFIYANYKREWDVLSSDCMDMTRELVNYLERRYSLRIVK
;
A
#
# COMPACT_ATOMS: atom_id res chain seq x y z
N MET A 1 2.64 -14.52 9.71
CA MET A 1 1.16 -14.59 9.51
C MET A 1 0.90 -14.58 8.02
N ASN A 2 -0.13 -15.26 7.52
CA ASN A 2 -0.44 -15.26 6.10
C ASN A 2 -1.57 -14.25 5.84
N TYR A 3 -1.22 -13.05 5.36
CA TYR A 3 -2.22 -12.02 5.03
C TYR A 3 -2.81 -12.29 3.64
N LYS A 4 -4.13 -12.10 3.50
CA LYS A 4 -4.82 -12.18 2.22
C LYS A 4 -4.56 -10.92 1.39
N ILE A 5 -3.58 -11.01 0.49
CA ILE A 5 -3.21 -9.92 -0.45
C ILE A 5 -3.88 -10.17 -1.80
N SER A 6 -4.52 -9.13 -2.33
CA SER A 6 -5.08 -9.09 -3.69
C SER A 6 -4.60 -7.84 -4.41
N ILE A 7 -4.43 -7.92 -5.72
CA ILE A 7 -4.10 -6.80 -6.61
C ILE A 7 -5.34 -6.55 -7.46
N ASP A 8 -5.76 -5.29 -7.57
CA ASP A 8 -6.89 -4.91 -8.41
C ASP A 8 -6.57 -5.19 -9.89
N GLU A 9 -7.54 -5.73 -10.64
CA GLU A 9 -7.39 -5.95 -12.07
C GLU A 9 -7.34 -4.61 -12.83
N GLY A 10 -6.32 -4.42 -13.66
CA GLY A 10 -6.20 -3.21 -14.49
C GLY A 10 -4.81 -2.99 -15.11
N LYS A 11 -4.72 -2.02 -16.02
CA LYS A 11 -3.43 -1.61 -16.61
C LYS A 11 -2.64 -0.79 -15.59
N HIS A 12 -1.72 -1.44 -14.91
CA HIS A 12 -0.73 -0.79 -14.04
C HIS A 12 0.33 -0.08 -14.88
N LYS A 13 0.20 1.24 -15.06
CA LYS A 13 1.22 2.05 -15.74
C LYS A 13 2.33 2.41 -14.76
N TYR A 14 3.58 2.39 -15.24
CA TYR A 14 4.76 2.90 -14.53
C TYR A 14 5.03 2.28 -13.15
N GLY A 15 4.70 1.00 -12.94
CA GLY A 15 4.93 0.32 -11.66
C GLY A 15 3.93 0.69 -10.56
N TYR A 16 2.89 1.47 -10.87
CA TYR A 16 1.83 1.78 -9.93
C TYR A 16 0.84 0.63 -9.81
N ILE A 17 0.76 0.07 -8.60
CA ILE A 17 -0.13 -1.04 -8.26
C ILE A 17 -0.98 -0.68 -7.07
N LYS A 18 -2.14 -1.33 -6.97
CA LYS A 18 -3.06 -1.15 -5.87
C LYS A 18 -3.85 -2.43 -5.66
N GLY A 19 -4.46 -2.55 -4.50
CA GLY A 19 -5.31 -3.68 -4.17
C GLY A 19 -5.73 -3.67 -2.71
N LYS A 20 -5.99 -4.85 -2.18
CA LYS A 20 -6.40 -5.03 -0.78
C LYS A 20 -5.48 -5.97 -0.03
N ILE A 21 -5.32 -5.72 1.26
CA ILE A 21 -4.68 -6.61 2.22
C ILE A 21 -5.62 -6.72 3.41
N GLU A 22 -6.17 -7.91 3.63
CA GLU A 22 -7.30 -8.12 4.55
C GLU A 22 -8.46 -7.16 4.27
N ASN A 23 -8.77 -6.27 5.22
CA ASN A 23 -9.80 -5.25 5.13
C ASN A 23 -9.23 -3.83 4.87
N TYR A 24 -7.97 -3.72 4.46
CA TYR A 24 -7.31 -2.45 4.11
C TYR A 24 -7.15 -2.33 2.60
N ASN A 25 -7.27 -1.11 2.09
CA ASN A 25 -6.87 -0.75 0.75
C ASN A 25 -5.39 -0.34 0.76
N TRP A 26 -4.68 -0.62 -0.32
CA TRP A 26 -3.31 -0.17 -0.47
C TRP A 26 -2.99 0.25 -1.90
N TYR A 27 -1.98 1.10 -2.04
CA TYR A 27 -1.30 1.33 -3.31
C TYR A 27 0.21 1.43 -3.11
N ALA A 28 0.96 1.08 -4.16
CA ALA A 28 2.41 1.15 -4.15
C ALA A 28 2.97 1.56 -5.51
N LEU A 29 4.14 2.19 -5.49
CA LEU A 29 4.96 2.42 -6.67
C LEU A 29 6.17 1.48 -6.61
N VAL A 30 6.15 0.45 -7.45
CA VAL A 30 7.15 -0.62 -7.45
C VAL A 30 8.02 -0.55 -8.70
N HIS A 31 9.32 -0.48 -8.48
CA HIS A 31 10.33 -0.44 -9.53
C HIS A 31 10.77 -1.85 -9.92
N ARG A 32 11.21 -1.99 -11.18
CA ARG A 32 11.78 -3.25 -11.68
C ARG A 32 13.08 -3.59 -10.95
N GLU A 33 13.92 -2.59 -10.79
CA GLU A 33 15.20 -2.68 -10.09
C GLU A 33 15.07 -2.06 -8.69
N LYS A 34 15.96 -2.47 -7.79
CA LYS A 34 16.04 -1.85 -6.47
C LYS A 34 16.57 -0.43 -6.63
N ILE A 35 16.01 0.50 -5.88
CA ILE A 35 16.44 1.89 -5.81
C ILE A 35 16.90 2.20 -4.39
N ASP A 36 17.69 3.25 -4.23
CA ASP A 36 18.28 3.74 -2.98
C ASP A 36 17.27 4.37 -2.00
N VAL A 37 16.15 4.86 -2.52
CA VAL A 37 15.06 5.48 -1.76
C VAL A 37 13.82 4.57 -1.66
N GLY A 38 14.04 3.26 -1.73
CA GLY A 38 13.00 2.25 -1.57
C GLY A 38 12.83 1.80 -0.12
N ILE A 39 11.81 1.01 0.15
CA ILE A 39 11.62 0.38 1.45
C ILE A 39 12.52 -0.87 1.51
N ASP A 40 13.44 -0.92 2.47
CA ASP A 40 14.18 -2.13 2.79
C ASP A 40 13.24 -3.17 3.43
N PRO A 41 13.01 -4.34 2.81
CA PRO A 41 12.07 -5.34 3.30
C PRO A 41 12.47 -5.96 4.66
N LEU A 42 13.73 -5.82 5.09
CA LEU A 42 14.22 -6.40 6.33
C LEU A 42 13.83 -5.57 7.56
N ASN A 43 13.98 -4.24 7.45
CA ASN A 43 13.83 -3.31 8.58
C ASN A 43 12.74 -2.25 8.35
N LEU A 44 12.08 -2.26 7.18
CA LEU A 44 11.11 -1.26 6.72
C LEU A 44 11.66 0.16 6.56
N GLN A 45 12.95 0.42 6.79
CA GLN A 45 13.52 1.76 6.65
C GLN A 45 13.74 2.13 5.18
N SER A 46 14.04 3.41 4.94
CA SER A 46 14.53 3.83 3.63
C SER A 46 15.86 3.16 3.32
N GLY A 47 16.00 2.65 2.11
CA GLY A 47 17.20 1.98 1.64
C GLY A 47 16.99 1.25 0.33
N LEU A 48 17.72 0.16 0.15
CA LEU A 48 17.78 -0.56 -1.12
C LEU A 48 16.55 -1.47 -1.32
N GLY A 49 15.48 -0.92 -1.89
CA GLY A 49 14.21 -1.60 -2.14
C GLY A 49 13.57 -1.21 -3.46
N ARG A 50 12.61 -1.98 -3.94
CA ARG A 50 11.81 -1.73 -5.16
C ARG A 50 10.58 -0.89 -4.87
N VAL A 51 10.05 -0.93 -3.65
CA VAL A 51 8.85 -0.17 -3.28
C VAL A 51 9.27 1.25 -2.88
N SER A 52 9.00 2.23 -3.74
CA SER A 52 9.39 3.64 -3.51
C SER A 52 8.28 4.50 -2.92
N ARG A 53 7.04 4.03 -3.02
CA ARG A 53 5.87 4.60 -2.38
C ARG A 53 4.99 3.46 -1.91
N LEU A 54 4.42 3.59 -0.72
CA LEU A 54 3.44 2.66 -0.20
C LEU A 54 2.43 3.42 0.65
N CYS A 55 1.14 3.16 0.47
CA CYS A 55 0.12 3.65 1.37
C CYS A 55 -0.87 2.54 1.67
N ILE A 56 -1.22 2.39 2.96
CA ILE A 56 -2.23 1.48 3.46
C ILE A 56 -3.28 2.31 4.20
N TYR A 57 -4.53 2.16 3.81
CA TYR A 57 -5.62 2.99 4.31
C TYR A 57 -6.96 2.25 4.37
N LYS A 58 -7.88 2.80 5.17
CA LYS A 58 -9.31 2.46 5.14
C LYS A 58 -10.12 3.69 4.77
N GLU A 59 -11.20 3.46 4.04
CA GLU A 59 -12.19 4.49 3.74
C GLU A 59 -13.44 4.21 4.55
N VAL A 60 -13.92 5.24 5.24
CA VAL A 60 -15.20 5.22 5.95
C VAL A 60 -16.10 6.21 5.23
N ILE A 61 -17.25 5.71 4.77
CA ILE A 61 -18.28 6.54 4.16
C ILE A 61 -19.18 6.99 5.31
N ASP A 62 -19.21 8.31 5.52
CA ASP A 62 -20.13 8.92 6.47
C ASP A 62 -21.35 9.43 5.71
N HIS A 63 -22.51 8.90 6.06
CA HIS A 63 -23.79 9.28 5.49
C HIS A 63 -24.45 10.29 6.42
N GLY A 64 -24.32 11.56 6.08
CA GLY A 64 -24.91 12.68 6.81
C GLY A 64 -25.93 13.46 5.97
N GLY A 65 -26.29 14.64 6.44
CA GLY A 65 -27.25 15.53 5.77
C GLY A 65 -28.67 15.34 6.30
N ASN A 66 -29.63 16.08 5.73
CA ASN A 66 -31.04 15.91 6.08
C ASN A 66 -31.72 14.94 5.08
N PRO A 67 -32.86 14.32 5.42
CA PRO A 67 -33.55 13.34 4.57
C PRO A 67 -33.91 13.82 3.14
N TYR A 68 -34.03 15.13 2.95
CA TYR A 68 -34.34 15.80 1.70
C TYR A 68 -33.09 16.29 0.93
N LEU A 69 -31.91 16.29 1.58
CA LEU A 69 -30.61 16.66 1.01
C LEU A 69 -29.51 15.75 1.62
N PRO A 70 -29.45 14.48 1.19
CA PRO A 70 -28.44 13.55 1.68
C PRO A 70 -27.05 13.98 1.21
N THR A 71 -26.08 13.92 2.13
CA THR A 71 -24.67 14.21 1.84
C THR A 71 -23.82 13.01 2.23
N SER A 72 -22.92 12.60 1.35
CA SER A 72 -21.90 11.61 1.68
C SER A 72 -20.53 12.26 1.75
N SER A 73 -19.79 12.00 2.80
CA SER A 73 -18.37 12.32 2.88
C SER A 73 -17.54 11.04 2.99
N ILE A 74 -16.36 11.03 2.35
CA ILE A 74 -15.43 9.90 2.44
C ILE A 74 -14.28 10.33 3.32
N ARG A 75 -14.13 9.67 4.47
CA ARG A 75 -12.99 9.88 5.36
C ARG A 75 -11.97 8.76 5.16
N ARG A 76 -10.73 9.12 4.84
CA ARG A 76 -9.62 8.17 4.68
C ARG A 76 -8.74 8.15 5.93
N PHE A 77 -8.61 6.97 6.53
CA PHE A 77 -7.70 6.70 7.65
C PHE A 77 -6.43 6.05 7.12
N ILE A 78 -5.29 6.72 7.30
CA ILE A 78 -3.98 6.27 6.83
C ILE A 78 -3.27 5.53 7.97
N TYR A 79 -2.88 4.28 7.72
CA TYR A 79 -2.20 3.43 8.70
C TYR A 79 -0.71 3.25 8.38
N ALA A 80 -0.36 3.33 7.11
CA ALA A 80 1.01 3.38 6.64
C ALA A 80 1.09 4.31 5.43
N ASN A 81 2.10 5.17 5.38
CA ASN A 81 2.35 6.05 4.24
C ASN A 81 3.86 6.32 4.14
N TYR A 82 4.47 5.77 3.10
CA TYR A 82 5.88 5.91 2.77
C TYR A 82 6.04 6.69 1.47
N LYS A 83 6.88 7.73 1.52
CA LYS A 83 7.30 8.56 0.38
C LYS A 83 8.78 8.88 0.51
N ARG A 84 9.67 7.92 0.23
CA ARG A 84 11.11 7.95 0.56
C ARG A 84 11.41 7.84 2.06
N GLU A 85 10.50 8.28 2.91
CA GLU A 85 10.48 8.03 4.35
C GLU A 85 9.05 7.80 4.83
N TRP A 86 8.89 7.32 6.07
CA TRP A 86 7.57 7.10 6.66
C TRP A 86 6.99 8.41 7.20
N ASP A 87 5.93 8.90 6.54
CA ASP A 87 5.06 9.93 7.11
C ASP A 87 4.24 9.34 8.27
N VAL A 88 3.78 8.10 8.11
CA VAL A 88 2.95 7.35 9.07
C VAL A 88 3.32 5.87 8.98
N LEU A 89 3.56 5.23 10.12
CA LEU A 89 3.63 3.78 10.24
C LEU A 89 3.06 3.36 11.59
N SER A 90 1.79 2.94 11.60
CA SER A 90 1.14 2.43 12.81
C SER A 90 1.80 1.14 13.26
N SER A 91 2.09 1.01 14.56
CA SER A 91 2.64 -0.22 15.16
C SER A 91 1.81 -1.46 14.80
N ASP A 92 0.49 -1.32 14.88
CA ASP A 92 -0.47 -2.39 14.62
C ASP A 92 -0.49 -2.82 13.15
N CYS A 93 0.04 -1.98 12.26
CA CYS A 93 0.11 -2.20 10.82
C CYS A 93 1.52 -2.64 10.38
N MET A 94 2.52 -2.68 11.28
CA MET A 94 3.91 -2.95 10.90
C MET A 94 4.09 -4.34 10.26
N ASP A 95 3.54 -5.38 10.87
CA ASP A 95 3.71 -6.75 10.35
C ASP A 95 2.99 -6.92 9.02
N MET A 96 1.79 -6.34 8.88
CA MET A 96 1.05 -6.31 7.62
C MET A 96 1.81 -5.56 6.53
N THR A 97 2.42 -4.42 6.89
CA THR A 97 3.26 -3.63 5.99
C THR A 97 4.48 -4.42 5.54
N ARG A 98 5.16 -5.12 6.46
CA ARG A 98 6.31 -5.98 6.15
C ARG A 98 5.95 -7.09 5.21
N GLU A 99 4.83 -7.78 5.44
CA GLU A 99 4.37 -8.85 4.56
C GLU A 99 4.00 -8.32 3.17
N LEU A 100 3.34 -7.16 3.09
CA LEU A 100 3.03 -6.52 1.81
C LEU A 100 4.30 -6.13 1.03
N VAL A 101 5.27 -5.48 1.68
CA VAL A 101 6.55 -5.12 1.05
C VAL A 101 7.28 -6.36 0.56
N ASN A 102 7.36 -7.42 1.37
CA ASN A 102 7.99 -8.68 0.98
C ASN A 102 7.27 -9.36 -0.19
N TYR A 103 5.94 -9.35 -0.19
CA TYR A 103 5.15 -9.87 -1.30
C TYR A 103 5.46 -9.12 -2.61
N LEU A 104 5.51 -7.79 -2.57
CA LEU A 104 5.84 -6.96 -3.73
C LEU A 104 7.28 -7.16 -4.21
N GLU A 105 8.24 -7.22 -3.29
CA GLU A 105 9.64 -7.52 -3.61
C GLU A 105 9.77 -8.86 -4.34
N ARG A 106 9.17 -9.93 -3.81
CA ARG A 106 9.24 -11.28 -4.39
C ARG A 106 8.59 -11.31 -5.77
N ARG A 107 7.39 -10.74 -5.90
CA ARG A 107 6.65 -10.72 -7.17
C ARG A 107 7.46 -10.07 -8.29
N TYR A 108 8.06 -8.90 -8.02
CA TYR A 108 8.80 -8.15 -9.02
C TYR A 108 10.25 -8.63 -9.18
N SER A 109 10.81 -9.34 -8.20
CA SER A 109 12.10 -10.01 -8.33
C SER A 109 12.03 -11.27 -9.23
N LEU A 110 10.90 -11.98 -9.25
CA LEU A 110 10.77 -13.28 -9.91
C LEU A 110 10.53 -13.22 -11.44
N ARG A 111 10.62 -12.03 -12.06
CA ARG A 111 10.31 -11.85 -13.50
C ARG A 111 8.95 -12.43 -13.92
N ILE A 112 7.99 -12.58 -13.00
CA ILE A 112 6.59 -12.89 -13.36
C ILE A 112 5.93 -11.59 -13.82
N VAL A 113 6.51 -11.01 -14.88
CA VAL A 113 5.89 -10.02 -15.74
C VAL A 113 5.42 -10.85 -16.93
N LYS A 114 4.13 -11.20 -16.94
CA LYS A 114 3.46 -11.55 -18.19
C LYS A 114 2.92 -10.27 -18.79
#